data_AF-A0A1F7WR37-F1
#
_entry.id   AF-A0A1F7WR37-F1
#
_cell.length_a   1.000
_cell.length_b   1.000
_cell.length_c   1.000
_cell.angle_alpha   90.00
_cell.angle_beta   90.00
_cell.angle_gamma   90.00
#
_symmetry.space_group_name_H-M   'P 1'
#
loop_
_entity.id
_entity.type
_entity.pdbx_description
1 polymer ?
#
loop_
_entity_poly.entity_id
_entity_poly.type
_entity_poly.pdbx_seq_one_letter_code
_entity_poly.pdbx_strand_id
1 'polypeptide(L)'
;MLSRKSVIIFIWLLIVLVGPLTVLGSTSFSTTLSEPILLVNLFQRLTGLAAFSLLFVQILLGSYINFWQRFLGARTFKYHLFQGLISYGLLLAHPLLYVVFTYQMFGKITTFLLPNFDINPGIYELYLTYGRIAFVLLTIGVAAGYFRNKPFLRAHWRKFHILNYFSFFFIAIHAYNVGTDIAVFPFSVFYWLVVVVIGAVVVGRFVYPRFKGLLSSRQYPQISQRKSLP
;
A
#
# COMPACT_ATOMS: atom_id res chain seq x y z
N MET A 1 -0.80 19.45 28.77
CA MET A 1 -0.35 18.13 28.27
C MET A 1 -1.20 17.76 27.06
N LEU A 2 -0.59 17.36 25.94
CA LEU A 2 -1.34 16.90 24.76
C LEU A 2 -2.09 15.60 25.07
N SER A 3 -3.32 15.48 24.59
CA SER A 3 -4.06 14.22 24.73
C SER A 3 -3.40 13.10 23.90
N ARG A 4 -3.50 11.84 24.33
CA ARG A 4 -2.99 10.69 23.57
C ARG A 4 -3.51 10.66 22.12
N LYS A 5 -4.77 11.10 21.91
CA LYS A 5 -5.38 11.20 20.58
C LYS A 5 -4.71 12.28 19.72
N SER A 6 -4.41 13.43 20.31
CA SER A 6 -3.71 14.52 19.64
C SER A 6 -2.32 14.08 19.17
N VAL A 7 -1.59 13.31 20.00
CA VAL A 7 -0.28 12.75 19.63
C VAL A 7 -0.39 11.79 18.45
N ILE A 8 -1.37 10.89 18.44
CA ILE A 8 -1.57 9.95 17.33
C ILE A 8 -1.92 10.68 16.03
N ILE A 9 -2.80 11.68 16.09
CA ILE A 9 -3.16 12.49 14.93
C ILE A 9 -1.95 13.25 14.41
N PHE A 10 -1.13 13.80 15.30
CA PHE A 10 0.09 14.49 14.92
C PHE A 10 1.09 13.56 14.21
N ILE A 11 1.35 12.37 14.75
CA ILE A 11 2.21 11.36 14.11
C ILE A 11 1.65 10.96 12.74
N TRP A 12 0.33 10.73 12.67
CA TRP A 12 -0.35 10.40 11.42
C TRP A 12 -0.18 11.51 10.37
N LEU A 13 -0.36 12.77 10.76
CA LEU A 13 -0.14 13.93 9.89
C LEU A 13 1.29 14.00 9.40
N LEU A 14 2.28 13.80 10.28
CA LEU A 14 3.69 13.79 9.88
C LEU A 14 3.95 12.73 8.81
N ILE A 15 3.46 11.50 9.02
CA ILE A 15 3.60 10.39 8.06
C ILE A 15 2.97 10.74 6.70
N VAL A 16 1.73 11.25 6.71
CA VAL A 16 0.99 11.56 5.47
C VAL A 16 1.60 12.74 4.71
N LEU A 17 2.18 13.71 5.43
CA LEU A 17 2.75 14.91 4.84
C LEU A 17 4.19 14.72 4.30
N VAL A 18 4.92 13.67 4.68
CA VAL A 18 6.30 13.44 4.17
C VAL A 18 6.33 13.47 2.64
N GLY A 19 5.39 12.79 1.98
CA GLY A 19 5.28 12.74 0.53
C GLY A 19 5.03 14.11 -0.10
N PRO A 20 3.88 14.76 0.19
CA PRO A 20 3.57 16.10 -0.31
C PRO A 20 4.67 17.12 -0.06
N LEU A 21 5.26 17.17 1.14
CA LEU A 21 6.32 18.12 1.46
C LEU A 21 7.58 17.87 0.62
N THR A 22 7.92 16.62 0.33
CA THR A 22 9.07 16.27 -0.53
C THR A 22 8.83 16.73 -1.97
N VAL A 23 7.63 16.51 -2.51
CA VAL A 23 7.28 16.96 -3.87
C VAL A 23 7.29 18.48 -3.97
N LEU A 24 6.67 19.16 -3.02
CA LEU A 24 6.63 20.64 -3.00
C LEU A 24 8.03 21.23 -2.83
N GLY A 25 8.88 20.63 -1.99
CA GLY A 25 10.26 21.09 -1.77
C GLY A 25 11.21 20.85 -2.94
N SER A 26 10.87 19.95 -3.86
CA SER A 26 11.67 19.62 -5.06
C SER A 26 11.10 20.20 -6.36
N THR A 27 10.03 20.99 -6.29
CA THR A 27 9.34 21.53 -7.48
C THR A 27 9.64 23.01 -7.69
N SER A 28 10.02 23.37 -8.92
CA SER A 28 10.13 24.79 -9.34
C SER A 28 8.74 25.35 -9.70
N PHE A 29 8.09 26.02 -8.74
CA PHE A 29 6.71 26.49 -8.92
C PHE A 29 6.52 27.50 -10.07
N SER A 30 7.51 28.37 -10.33
CA SER A 30 7.40 29.34 -11.43
C SER A 30 7.23 28.65 -12.78
N THR A 31 8.01 27.60 -13.02
CA THR A 31 7.96 26.80 -14.25
C THR A 31 6.75 25.87 -14.26
N THR A 32 6.42 25.26 -13.12
CA THR A 32 5.31 24.32 -13.03
C THR A 32 3.95 24.97 -13.22
N LEU A 33 3.77 26.20 -12.74
CA LEU A 33 2.51 26.93 -12.89
C LEU A 33 2.33 27.53 -14.29
N SER A 34 3.41 27.76 -15.04
CA SER A 34 3.35 28.26 -16.42
C SER A 34 3.10 27.15 -17.45
N GLU A 35 3.45 25.90 -17.14
CA GLU A 35 3.38 24.78 -18.07
C GLU A 35 2.31 23.76 -17.65
N PRO A 36 1.17 23.64 -18.37
CA PRO A 36 0.07 22.74 -18.00
C PRO A 36 0.49 21.28 -17.79
N ILE A 37 1.48 20.82 -18.56
CA ILE A 37 1.98 19.44 -18.50
C ILE A 37 2.76 19.17 -17.22
N LEU A 38 3.52 20.16 -16.75
CA LEU A 38 4.24 20.09 -15.48
C LEU A 38 3.26 20.15 -14.31
N LEU A 39 2.18 20.92 -14.45
CA LEU A 39 1.11 20.97 -13.44
C LEU A 39 0.43 19.59 -13.27
N VAL A 40 0.13 18.90 -14.36
CA VAL A 40 -0.41 17.52 -14.30
C VAL A 40 0.60 16.57 -13.65
N ASN A 41 1.88 16.68 -14.02
CA ASN A 41 2.94 15.87 -13.42
C ASN A 41 3.10 16.14 -11.92
N LEU A 42 2.97 17.40 -11.47
CA LEU A 42 2.97 17.77 -10.06
C LEU A 42 1.87 17.02 -9.29
N PHE A 43 0.63 17.07 -9.79
CA PHE A 43 -0.47 16.34 -9.16
C PHE A 43 -0.28 14.83 -9.22
N GLN A 44 0.28 14.30 -10.30
CA GLN A 44 0.61 12.87 -10.42
C GLN A 44 1.62 12.45 -9.33
N ARG A 45 2.68 13.23 -9.11
CA ARG A 45 3.68 13.01 -8.05
C ARG A 45 3.07 13.11 -6.66
N LEU A 46 2.28 14.16 -6.39
CA LEU A 46 1.60 14.37 -5.11
C LEU A 46 0.68 13.19 -4.76
N THR A 47 -0.17 12.77 -5.70
CA THR A 47 -1.10 11.66 -5.48
C THR A 47 -0.37 10.34 -5.27
N GLY A 48 0.70 10.06 -6.02
CA GLY A 48 1.50 8.85 -5.87
C GLY A 48 2.16 8.72 -4.49
N LEU A 49 2.87 9.75 -4.03
CA LEU A 49 3.56 9.73 -2.73
C LEU A 49 2.59 9.81 -1.55
N ALA A 50 1.49 10.55 -1.67
CA ALA A 50 0.45 10.58 -0.65
C ALA A 50 -0.24 9.21 -0.52
N ALA A 51 -0.58 8.56 -1.65
CA ALA A 51 -1.15 7.21 -1.66
C ALA A 51 -0.20 6.19 -1.04
N PHE A 52 1.10 6.25 -1.34
CA PHE A 52 2.12 5.38 -0.73
C PHE A 52 2.14 5.51 0.80
N SER A 53 2.17 6.75 1.30
CA SER A 53 2.22 7.06 2.74
C SER A 53 0.94 6.60 3.46
N LEU A 54 -0.22 6.83 2.85
CA LEU A 54 -1.50 6.38 3.41
C LEU A 54 -1.66 4.87 3.34
N LEU A 55 -1.14 4.20 2.31
CA LEU A 55 -1.18 2.74 2.20
C LEU A 55 -0.34 2.08 3.30
N PHE A 56 0.83 2.65 3.64
CA PHE A 56 1.62 2.21 4.78
C PHE A 56 0.82 2.24 6.08
N VAL A 57 0.21 3.39 6.40
CA VAL A 57 -0.63 3.54 7.58
C VAL A 57 -1.82 2.55 7.52
N GLN A 58 -2.42 2.37 6.35
CA GLN A 58 -3.56 1.50 6.14
C GLN A 58 -3.23 0.03 6.47
N ILE A 59 -2.05 -0.43 6.06
CA ILE A 59 -1.55 -1.78 6.37
C ILE A 59 -1.29 -1.91 7.86
N LEU A 60 -0.67 -0.93 8.53
CA LEU A 60 -0.43 -0.96 9.97
C LEU A 60 -1.73 -0.97 10.78
N LEU A 61 -2.70 -0.12 10.41
CA LEU A 61 -4.01 -0.06 11.04
C LEU A 61 -4.77 -1.39 10.89
N GLY A 62 -4.83 -1.92 9.66
CA GLY A 62 -5.53 -3.18 9.37
C GLY A 62 -4.86 -4.39 10.01
N SER A 63 -3.52 -4.40 10.03
CA SER A 63 -2.75 -5.50 10.61
C SER A 63 -2.94 -5.56 12.12
N TYR A 64 -2.91 -4.43 12.80
CA TYR A 64 -2.91 -4.38 14.26
C TYR A 64 -4.19 -3.75 14.82
N ILE A 65 -5.35 -4.01 14.19
CA ILE A 65 -6.63 -3.37 14.54
C ILE A 65 -6.96 -3.48 16.04
N ASN A 66 -6.70 -4.63 16.67
CA ASN A 66 -6.96 -4.85 18.10
C ASN A 66 -6.03 -4.00 18.99
N PHE A 67 -4.79 -3.79 18.57
CA PHE A 67 -3.86 -2.91 19.27
C PHE A 67 -4.35 -1.46 19.17
N TRP A 68 -4.68 -1.00 17.96
CA TRP A 68 -5.17 0.36 17.72
C TRP A 68 -6.50 0.65 18.42
N GLN A 69 -7.38 -0.35 18.55
CA GLN A 69 -8.63 -0.25 19.32
C GLN A 69 -8.40 0.09 20.79
N ARG A 70 -7.27 -0.28 21.39
CA ARG A 70 -6.94 0.10 22.78
C ARG A 70 -6.68 1.60 22.92
N PHE A 71 -6.24 2.27 21.86
CA PHE A 71 -5.92 3.70 21.87
C PHE A 71 -7.02 4.57 21.27
N LEU A 72 -7.62 4.13 20.16
CA LEU A 72 -8.61 4.87 19.37
C LEU A 72 -10.05 4.41 19.64
N GLY A 73 -10.23 3.32 20.38
CA GLY A 73 -11.53 2.74 20.71
C GLY A 73 -12.22 2.07 19.52
N ALA A 74 -13.54 1.90 19.64
CA ALA A 74 -14.38 1.24 18.63
C ALA A 74 -14.36 1.94 17.25
N ARG A 75 -13.94 3.22 17.20
CA ARG A 75 -13.86 4.00 15.94
C ARG A 75 -12.69 3.60 15.04
N THR A 76 -11.73 2.82 15.53
CA THR A 76 -10.57 2.34 14.75
C THR A 76 -10.97 1.73 13.41
N PHE A 77 -12.02 0.91 13.40
CA PHE A 77 -12.49 0.30 12.17
C PHE A 77 -13.07 1.32 11.18
N LYS A 78 -13.78 2.34 11.68
CA LYS A 78 -14.29 3.44 10.84
C LYS A 78 -13.12 4.25 10.25
N TYR A 79 -12.07 4.50 11.02
CA TYR A 79 -10.86 5.17 10.53
C TYR A 79 -10.16 4.35 9.45
N HIS A 80 -10.00 3.03 9.64
CA HIS A 80 -9.44 2.14 8.63
C HIS A 80 -10.26 2.17 7.32
N LEU A 81 -11.59 2.16 7.39
CA LEU A 81 -12.43 2.25 6.19
C LEU A 81 -12.30 3.61 5.49
N PHE A 82 -12.38 4.70 6.26
CA PHE A 82 -12.31 6.06 5.72
C PHE A 82 -10.95 6.35 5.08
N GLN A 83 -9.86 6.05 5.79
CA GLN A 83 -8.52 6.20 5.25
C GLN A 83 -8.29 5.29 4.04
N GLY A 84 -8.81 4.05 4.06
CA GLY A 84 -8.75 3.15 2.91
C GLY A 84 -9.41 3.74 1.67
N LEU A 85 -10.57 4.39 1.83
CA LEU A 85 -11.26 5.07 0.73
C LEU A 85 -10.44 6.23 0.17
N ILE A 86 -9.86 7.08 1.02
CA ILE A 86 -8.99 8.19 0.58
C ILE A 86 -7.75 7.63 -0.13
N SER A 87 -7.10 6.62 0.44
CA SER A 87 -5.91 5.98 -0.14
C SER A 87 -6.22 5.43 -1.52
N TYR A 88 -7.35 4.74 -1.67
CA TYR A 88 -7.79 4.19 -2.96
C TYR A 88 -8.14 5.28 -3.97
N GLY A 89 -8.79 6.38 -3.54
CA GLY A 89 -9.08 7.52 -4.40
C GLY A 89 -7.81 8.17 -4.97
N LEU A 90 -6.78 8.38 -4.13
CA LEU A 90 -5.49 8.91 -4.59
C LEU A 90 -4.76 7.92 -5.51
N LEU A 91 -4.82 6.64 -5.18
CA LEU A 91 -4.25 5.56 -6.00
C LEU A 91 -4.94 5.43 -7.36
N LEU A 92 -6.22 5.78 -7.48
CA LEU A 92 -6.92 5.85 -8.77
C LEU A 92 -6.60 7.16 -9.51
N ALA A 93 -6.52 8.28 -8.80
CA ALA A 93 -6.17 9.57 -9.38
C ALA A 93 -4.77 9.57 -10.01
N HIS A 94 -3.79 8.94 -9.36
CA HIS A 94 -2.41 8.86 -9.85
C HIS A 94 -2.27 8.32 -11.29
N PRO A 95 -2.74 7.10 -11.62
CA PRO A 95 -2.64 6.56 -12.98
C PRO A 95 -3.58 7.29 -13.97
N LEU A 96 -4.69 7.89 -13.51
CA LEU A 96 -5.52 8.77 -14.36
C LEU A 96 -4.78 10.05 -14.76
N LEU A 97 -4.05 10.67 -13.82
CA LEU A 97 -3.20 11.83 -14.10
C LEU A 97 -2.08 11.46 -15.07
N TYR A 98 -1.54 10.24 -14.98
CA TYR A 98 -0.59 9.74 -15.97
C TYR A 98 -1.19 9.61 -17.39
N VAL A 99 -2.47 9.24 -17.51
CA VAL A 99 -3.16 9.26 -18.82
C VAL A 99 -3.26 10.68 -19.37
N VAL A 100 -3.64 11.63 -18.53
CA VAL A 100 -3.71 13.05 -18.94
C VAL A 100 -2.33 13.54 -19.37
N PHE A 101 -1.28 13.22 -18.59
CA PHE A 101 0.10 13.57 -18.89
C PHE A 101 0.56 13.00 -20.23
N THR A 102 0.35 11.69 -20.47
CA THR A 102 0.75 11.02 -21.72
C THR A 102 -0.04 11.51 -22.92
N TYR A 103 -1.33 11.83 -22.74
CA TYR A 103 -2.14 12.44 -23.78
C TYR A 103 -1.63 13.84 -24.16
N GLN A 104 -1.25 14.66 -23.18
CA GLN A 104 -0.65 15.97 -23.43
C GLN A 104 0.72 15.87 -24.11
N MET A 105 1.55 14.90 -23.72
CA MET A 105 2.87 14.67 -24.32
C MET A 105 2.81 14.13 -25.75
N PHE A 106 1.93 13.16 -26.02
CA PHE A 106 2.00 12.29 -27.21
C PHE A 106 0.71 12.24 -28.04
N GLY A 107 -0.37 12.89 -27.59
CA GLY A 107 -1.67 12.88 -28.26
C GLY A 107 -2.38 11.51 -28.27
N LYS A 108 -1.99 10.58 -27.39
CA LYS A 108 -2.51 9.20 -27.36
C LYS A 108 -3.00 8.82 -25.97
N ILE A 109 -4.14 8.11 -25.91
CA ILE A 109 -4.63 7.47 -24.69
C ILE A 109 -4.03 6.06 -24.64
N THR A 110 -3.18 5.80 -23.64
CA THR A 110 -2.59 4.47 -23.43
C THR A 110 -3.45 3.61 -22.50
N THR A 111 -3.45 2.29 -22.69
CA THR A 111 -4.06 1.34 -21.74
C THR A 111 -3.27 1.34 -20.44
N PHE A 112 -3.84 1.90 -19.37
CA PHE A 112 -3.09 2.26 -18.18
C PHE A 112 -3.48 1.48 -16.91
N LEU A 113 -4.67 0.86 -16.89
CA LEU A 113 -5.18 0.15 -15.71
C LEU A 113 -4.89 -1.35 -15.70
N LEU A 114 -4.66 -1.94 -16.87
CA LEU A 114 -4.43 -3.38 -17.02
C LEU A 114 -2.94 -3.67 -17.17
N PRO A 115 -2.39 -4.68 -16.46
CA PRO A 115 -1.02 -5.12 -16.64
C PRO A 115 -0.72 -5.44 -18.11
N ASN A 116 0.46 -5.01 -18.58
CA ASN A 116 0.98 -5.44 -19.87
C ASN A 116 1.92 -6.64 -19.66
N PHE A 117 1.62 -7.77 -20.31
CA PHE A 117 2.36 -9.03 -20.22
C PHE A 117 3.10 -9.37 -21.51
N ASP A 118 3.48 -8.36 -22.29
CA ASP A 118 4.37 -8.55 -23.43
C ASP A 118 5.63 -9.33 -23.03
N ILE A 119 6.11 -10.19 -23.94
CA ILE A 119 7.25 -11.10 -23.69
C ILE A 119 8.56 -10.32 -23.50
N ASN A 120 8.68 -9.12 -24.08
CA ASN A 120 9.84 -8.25 -23.95
C ASN A 120 9.43 -6.76 -23.90
N PRO A 121 8.85 -6.29 -22.78
CA PRO A 121 8.26 -4.96 -22.68
C PRO A 121 9.30 -3.83 -22.58
N GLY A 122 10.58 -4.17 -22.39
CA GLY A 122 11.60 -3.24 -21.92
C GLY A 122 11.50 -2.98 -20.42
N ILE A 123 12.62 -2.59 -19.80
CA ILE A 123 12.74 -2.52 -18.34
C ILE A 123 11.81 -1.47 -17.71
N TYR A 124 11.61 -0.33 -18.38
CA TYR A 124 10.73 0.73 -17.90
C TYR A 124 9.26 0.31 -17.88
N GLU A 125 8.77 -0.31 -18.95
CA GLU A 125 7.39 -0.82 -19.02
C GLU A 125 7.18 -1.98 -18.05
N LEU A 126 8.19 -2.81 -17.78
CA LEU A 126 8.11 -3.83 -16.73
C LEU A 126 7.78 -3.20 -15.35
N TYR A 127 8.45 -2.11 -14.99
CA TYR A 127 8.17 -1.41 -13.74
C TYR A 127 6.82 -0.69 -13.73
N LEU A 128 6.34 -0.20 -14.87
CA LEU A 128 4.95 0.28 -14.99
C LEU A 128 3.95 -0.87 -14.78
N THR A 129 4.21 -2.04 -15.36
CA THR A 129 3.38 -3.24 -15.18
C THR A 129 3.27 -3.65 -13.71
N TYR A 130 4.33 -3.54 -12.90
CA TYR A 130 4.21 -3.76 -11.46
C TYR A 130 3.22 -2.79 -10.78
N GLY A 131 3.22 -1.51 -11.17
CA GLY A 131 2.22 -0.54 -10.71
C GLY A 131 0.79 -0.98 -11.07
N ARG A 132 0.59 -1.46 -12.30
CA ARG A 132 -0.72 -1.94 -12.79
C ARG A 132 -1.17 -3.22 -12.08
N ILE A 133 -0.27 -4.18 -11.86
CA ILE A 133 -0.56 -5.40 -11.08
C ILE A 133 -0.99 -5.01 -9.66
N ALA A 134 -0.26 -4.11 -9.02
CA ALA A 134 -0.59 -3.66 -7.68
C ALA A 134 -1.97 -2.99 -7.61
N PHE A 135 -2.28 -2.14 -8.60
CA PHE A 135 -3.58 -1.49 -8.74
C PHE A 135 -4.72 -2.51 -8.83
N VAL A 136 -4.59 -3.54 -9.69
CA VAL A 136 -5.59 -4.61 -9.83
C VAL A 136 -5.76 -5.37 -8.52
N LEU A 137 -4.67 -5.80 -7.89
CA LEU A 137 -4.71 -6.54 -6.63
C LEU A 137 -5.35 -5.71 -5.49
N LEU A 138 -5.04 -4.42 -5.39
CA LEU A 138 -5.68 -3.51 -4.42
C LEU A 138 -7.16 -3.32 -4.71
N THR A 139 -7.53 -3.18 -5.99
CA THR A 139 -8.93 -3.07 -6.41
C THR A 139 -9.71 -4.31 -6.01
N ILE A 140 -9.16 -5.51 -6.22
CA ILE A 140 -9.75 -6.77 -5.74
C ILE A 140 -9.89 -6.76 -4.22
N GLY A 141 -8.86 -6.36 -3.48
CA GLY A 141 -8.88 -6.30 -2.01
C GLY A 141 -9.89 -5.30 -1.44
N VAL A 142 -10.05 -4.15 -2.09
CA VAL A 142 -11.05 -3.11 -1.76
C VAL A 142 -12.45 -3.60 -2.08
N ALA A 143 -12.68 -4.14 -3.28
CA ALA A 143 -13.97 -4.71 -3.68
C ALA A 143 -14.41 -5.83 -2.72
N ALA A 144 -13.49 -6.75 -2.38
CA ALA A 144 -13.75 -7.80 -1.41
C ALA A 144 -14.15 -7.25 -0.03
N GLY A 145 -13.47 -6.18 0.44
CA GLY A 145 -13.76 -5.53 1.71
C GLY A 145 -15.09 -4.76 1.71
N TYR A 146 -15.45 -4.13 0.60
CA TYR A 146 -16.70 -3.39 0.41
C TYR A 146 -17.90 -4.35 0.32
N PHE A 147 -17.79 -5.39 -0.51
CA PHE A 147 -18.86 -6.37 -0.72
C PHE A 147 -18.85 -7.54 0.29
N ARG A 148 -18.15 -7.41 1.43
CA ARG A 148 -18.01 -8.46 2.46
C ARG A 148 -19.32 -8.98 3.05
N ASN A 149 -20.44 -8.28 2.85
CA ASN A 149 -21.75 -8.71 3.33
C ASN A 149 -22.41 -9.75 2.40
N LYS A 150 -21.92 -9.91 1.15
CA LYS A 150 -22.43 -10.89 0.18
C LYS A 150 -21.98 -12.31 0.56
N PRO A 151 -22.78 -13.36 0.28
CA PRO A 151 -22.54 -14.72 0.80
C PRO A 151 -21.13 -15.26 0.55
N PHE A 152 -20.67 -15.20 -0.70
CA PHE A 152 -19.33 -15.66 -1.08
C PHE A 152 -18.23 -14.86 -0.36
N LEU A 153 -18.30 -13.54 -0.40
CA LEU A 153 -17.28 -12.66 0.17
C LEU A 153 -17.32 -12.63 1.71
N ARG A 154 -18.44 -12.92 2.36
CA ARG A 154 -18.51 -13.03 3.83
C ARG A 154 -17.51 -14.05 4.37
N ALA A 155 -17.38 -15.19 3.67
CA ALA A 155 -16.43 -16.24 4.02
C ALA A 155 -15.01 -16.00 3.46
N HIS A 156 -14.89 -15.28 2.34
CA HIS A 156 -13.64 -15.21 1.57
C HIS A 156 -12.95 -13.85 1.55
N TRP A 157 -13.57 -12.77 2.03
CA TRP A 157 -13.01 -11.41 1.86
C TRP A 157 -11.60 -11.28 2.42
N ARG A 158 -11.28 -11.95 3.53
CA ARG A 158 -9.93 -11.94 4.13
C ARG A 158 -8.88 -12.57 3.20
N LYS A 159 -9.26 -13.61 2.45
CA LYS A 159 -8.38 -14.28 1.48
C LYS A 159 -8.05 -13.35 0.31
N PHE A 160 -8.98 -12.50 -0.10
CA PHE A 160 -8.70 -11.47 -1.11
C PHE A 160 -7.96 -10.27 -0.52
N HIS A 161 -8.30 -9.87 0.70
CA HIS A 161 -7.67 -8.73 1.35
C HIS A 161 -6.18 -8.95 1.67
N ILE A 162 -5.73 -10.21 1.75
CA ILE A 162 -4.29 -10.53 1.86
C ILE A 162 -3.50 -10.09 0.63
N LEU A 163 -4.16 -9.94 -0.54
CA LEU A 163 -3.50 -9.51 -1.77
C LEU A 163 -2.88 -8.12 -1.62
N ASN A 164 -3.43 -7.28 -0.74
CA ASN A 164 -2.93 -5.93 -0.46
C ASN A 164 -1.47 -5.93 0.06
N TYR A 165 -1.02 -6.99 0.74
CA TYR A 165 0.39 -7.10 1.15
C TYR A 165 1.31 -7.32 -0.06
N PHE A 166 0.88 -8.12 -1.04
CA PHE A 166 1.63 -8.31 -2.28
C PHE A 166 1.62 -7.04 -3.13
N SER A 167 0.47 -6.36 -3.22
CA SER A 167 0.37 -5.07 -3.90
C SER A 167 1.36 -4.05 -3.38
N PHE A 168 1.60 -4.01 -2.07
CA PHE A 168 2.58 -3.09 -1.50
C PHE A 168 3.99 -3.32 -2.05
N PHE A 169 4.44 -4.58 -2.19
CA PHE A 169 5.78 -4.84 -2.75
C PHE A 169 5.87 -4.48 -4.23
N PHE A 170 4.83 -4.75 -5.01
CA PHE A 170 4.77 -4.28 -6.40
C PHE A 170 4.79 -2.75 -6.49
N ILE A 171 4.08 -2.05 -5.61
CA ILE A 171 4.15 -0.58 -5.49
C ILE A 171 5.55 -0.12 -5.11
N ALA A 172 6.20 -0.76 -4.14
CA ALA A 172 7.53 -0.38 -3.69
C ALA A 172 8.56 -0.52 -4.81
N ILE A 173 8.50 -1.61 -5.59
CA ILE A 173 9.37 -1.82 -6.76
C ILE A 173 9.06 -0.79 -7.85
N HIS A 174 7.79 -0.60 -8.18
CA HIS A 174 7.35 0.41 -9.15
C HIS A 174 7.85 1.81 -8.77
N ALA A 175 7.59 2.22 -7.53
CA ALA A 175 7.98 3.52 -7.01
C ALA A 175 9.49 3.72 -7.06
N TYR A 176 10.29 2.74 -6.62
CA TYR A 176 11.74 2.85 -6.61
C TYR A 176 12.35 3.08 -7.99
N ASN A 177 11.81 2.42 -9.02
CA ASN A 177 12.39 2.46 -10.35
C ASN A 177 11.79 3.54 -11.27
N VAL A 178 10.57 4.01 -10.99
CA VAL A 178 9.86 4.99 -11.83
C VAL A 178 9.71 6.34 -11.13
N GLY A 179 9.60 6.35 -9.80
CA GLY A 179 9.33 7.54 -9.00
C GLY A 179 10.56 8.44 -8.85
N THR A 180 10.47 9.66 -9.37
CA THR A 180 11.55 10.66 -9.33
C THR A 180 11.86 11.14 -7.90
N ASP A 181 10.88 11.12 -7.01
CA ASP A 181 11.00 11.69 -5.66
C ASP A 181 11.42 10.68 -4.58
N ILE A 182 11.57 9.40 -4.93
CA ILE A 182 11.92 8.37 -3.96
C ILE A 182 13.32 8.59 -3.37
N ALA A 183 14.24 9.15 -4.16
CA ALA A 183 15.60 9.45 -3.70
C ALA A 183 15.71 10.79 -2.94
N VAL A 184 14.65 11.60 -2.89
CA VAL A 184 14.69 12.95 -2.32
C VAL A 184 14.40 12.91 -0.81
N PHE A 185 15.22 13.58 -0.01
CA PHE A 185 14.99 13.73 1.44
C PHE A 185 13.79 14.65 1.70
N PRO A 186 12.90 14.36 2.67
CA PRO A 186 12.95 13.25 3.65
C PRO A 186 12.35 11.92 3.16
N PHE A 187 11.73 11.87 1.97
CA PHE A 187 11.01 10.69 1.52
C PHE A 187 11.91 9.46 1.32
N SER A 188 13.17 9.63 0.95
CA SER A 188 14.11 8.51 0.79
C SER A 188 14.30 7.68 2.05
N VAL A 189 14.45 8.33 3.20
CA VAL A 189 14.55 7.67 4.51
C VAL A 189 13.22 7.01 4.86
N PHE A 190 12.12 7.74 4.65
CA PHE A 190 10.77 7.24 4.92
C PHE A 190 10.43 6.02 4.07
N TYR A 191 10.77 6.00 2.79
CA TYR A 191 10.56 4.89 1.87
C TYR A 191 11.18 3.60 2.41
N TRP A 192 12.47 3.63 2.76
CA TRP A 192 13.16 2.44 3.28
C TRP A 192 12.61 1.98 4.63
N LEU A 193 12.28 2.91 5.52
CA LEU A 193 11.61 2.59 6.78
C LEU A 193 10.29 1.86 6.52
N VAL A 194 9.47 2.37 5.61
CA VAL A 194 8.18 1.78 5.24
C VAL A 194 8.35 0.37 4.67
N VAL A 195 9.29 0.18 3.73
CA VAL A 195 9.57 -1.14 3.14
C VAL A 195 10.01 -2.16 4.20
N VAL A 196 10.94 -1.79 5.08
CA VAL A 196 11.44 -2.65 6.16
C VAL A 196 10.32 -3.00 7.14
N VAL A 197 9.55 -2.01 7.58
CA VAL A 197 8.45 -2.23 8.53
C VAL A 197 7.39 -3.14 7.94
N ILE A 198 6.92 -2.91 6.71
CA ILE A 198 5.93 -3.78 6.08
C ILE A 198 6.49 -5.18 5.83
N GLY A 199 7.77 -5.30 5.44
CA GLY A 199 8.47 -6.58 5.35
C GLY A 199 8.41 -7.35 6.67
N ALA A 200 8.73 -6.70 7.79
CA ALA A 200 8.64 -7.29 9.12
C ALA A 200 7.20 -7.69 9.50
N VAL A 201 6.20 -6.88 9.16
CA VAL A 201 4.78 -7.22 9.37
C VAL A 201 4.39 -8.49 8.62
N VAL A 202 4.80 -8.61 7.36
CA VAL A 202 4.51 -9.79 6.52
C VAL A 202 5.18 -11.04 7.07
N VAL A 203 6.47 -10.95 7.43
CA VAL A 203 7.21 -12.06 8.04
C VAL A 203 6.59 -12.49 9.36
N GLY A 204 6.34 -11.55 10.27
CA GLY A 204 5.78 -11.83 11.59
C GLY A 204 4.37 -12.41 11.54
N ARG A 205 3.55 -12.00 10.57
CA ARG A 205 2.16 -12.44 10.48
C ARG A 205 1.97 -13.74 9.72
N PHE A 206 2.73 -13.96 8.63
CA PHE A 206 2.46 -15.06 7.70
C PHE A 206 3.55 -16.11 7.66
N VAL A 207 4.81 -15.73 7.90
CA VAL A 207 5.95 -16.63 7.78
C VAL A 207 6.23 -17.30 9.13
N TYR A 208 6.44 -16.51 10.18
CA TYR A 208 6.83 -16.99 11.50
C TYR A 208 5.87 -18.04 12.12
N PRO A 209 4.53 -17.87 12.11
CA PRO A 209 3.63 -18.85 12.71
C PRO A 209 3.67 -20.21 12.00
N ARG A 210 3.90 -20.22 10.67
CA ARG A 210 4.02 -21.46 9.89
C ARG A 210 5.30 -22.20 10.21
N PHE A 211 6.42 -21.49 10.33
CA PHE A 211 7.69 -22.08 10.73
C PHE A 211 7.67 -22.60 12.16
N LYS A 212 7.11 -21.85 13.13
CA LYS A 212 6.98 -22.31 14.51
C LYS A 212 6.14 -23.58 14.62
N GLY A 213 5.03 -23.67 13.87
CA GLY A 213 4.20 -24.86 13.80
C GLY A 213 4.99 -26.10 13.34
N LEU A 214 5.82 -25.96 12.30
CA LEU A 214 6.68 -27.02 11.78
C LEU A 214 7.79 -27.45 12.75
N LEU A 215 8.34 -26.51 13.53
CA LEU A 215 9.35 -26.80 14.54
C LEU A 215 8.73 -27.52 15.75
N SER A 216 7.54 -27.09 16.19
CA SER A 216 6.83 -27.72 17.31
C SER A 216 6.31 -29.12 16.99
N SER A 217 5.93 -29.40 15.74
CA SER A 217 5.47 -30.74 15.32
C SER A 217 6.60 -31.77 15.24
N ARG A 218 7.86 -31.33 15.09
CA ARG A 218 9.05 -32.21 15.16
C ARG A 218 9.45 -32.59 16.59
N GLN A 219 9.03 -31.84 17.60
CA GLN A 219 9.43 -32.06 19.00
C GLN A 219 8.51 -33.03 19.77
N TYR A 220 7.37 -33.42 19.21
CA TYR A 220 6.50 -34.47 19.79
C TYR A 220 6.21 -35.55 18.76
N PRO A 221 7.13 -36.51 18.53
CA PRO A 221 6.70 -37.82 18.03
C PRO A 221 5.69 -38.36 19.04
N GLN A 222 4.50 -38.72 18.56
CA GLN A 222 3.41 -39.26 19.34
C GLN A 222 3.91 -40.42 20.22
N ILE A 223 4.10 -40.16 21.53
CA ILE A 223 4.01 -41.20 22.54
C ILE A 223 2.52 -41.47 22.72
N SER A 224 1.89 -42.03 21.70
CA SER A 224 0.61 -42.70 21.83
C SER A 224 0.83 -44.14 21.41
N GLN A 225 0.25 -45.04 22.20
CA GLN A 225 0.29 -46.49 22.10
C GLN A 225 1.47 -47.17 22.81
N ARG A 226 1.32 -47.33 24.13
CA ARG A 226 1.18 -48.69 24.66
C ARG A 226 0.53 -48.74 26.03
N LYS A 227 -0.30 -49.78 26.17
CA LYS A 227 -0.98 -50.32 27.36
C LYS A 227 -2.26 -49.57 27.74
N SER A 228 -3.43 -50.18 27.88
CA SER A 228 -4.03 -51.47 27.49
C SER A 228 -5.41 -51.39 28.15
N LEU A 229 -6.47 -51.67 27.39
CA LEU A 229 -7.83 -51.85 27.91
C LEU A 229 -7.86 -52.95 28.99
N PRO A 230 -8.86 -52.91 29.90
CA PRO A 230 -8.85 -53.54 31.23
C PRO A 230 -8.54 -55.03 31.26
#